data_AF-A0A8H6QJS6-F1
#
_entry.id   AF-A0A8H6QJS6-F1
#
_cell.length_a   1.000
_cell.length_b   1.000
_cell.length_c   1.000
_cell.angle_alpha   90.00
_cell.angle_beta   90.00
_cell.angle_gamma   90.00
#
_symmetry.space_group_name_H-M   'P 1'
#
loop_
_entity.id
_entity.type
_entity.pdbx_description
1 polymer ?
#
loop_
_entity_poly.entity_id
_entity_poly.type
_entity_poly.pdbx_seq_one_letter_code
_entity_poly.pdbx_strand_id
1 'polypeptide(L)'
;MACLSGVVVPVFLDTDTDASHLLRQWVRVYHYGHIYMPALGVATSGLYAYTAIRNRAHRQTYTLAALTTIAMVPFTWIFMAPTNNTLFHLDGLATAGTSVAELGAVQEILIRWSWLHLFRCLFPLAGVILGFAGLLPDSTPDHLHDHTEGTMGHDNQIFAQDDSFWQNYLKGRPQAPPSFFSRIFDYHSANNGSFEVVHDVGAGNGPYSRTLRARFSTVIISDIVSQNVSLAQQRLGTDGYRYRTASVEDAADISAGSVDMVFATNVMHFPADQHKAMAAVAHQLRPGGTFACGTGLAMKEGGSSSPKRARRTLRRRSG
;
A
#
# COMPACT_ATOMS: atom_id res chain seq x y z
N MET A 1 -0.68 -2.26 13.57
CA MET A 1 -1.18 -2.48 14.95
C MET A 1 -2.03 -1.30 15.44
N ALA A 2 -1.48 -0.09 15.56
CA ALA A 2 -2.23 1.09 16.01
C ALA A 2 -3.40 1.51 15.08
N CYS A 3 -3.30 1.24 13.77
CA CYS A 3 -4.32 1.60 12.79
C CYS A 3 -5.71 0.96 13.07
N LEU A 4 -5.77 -0.24 13.67
CA LEU A 4 -7.05 -0.89 13.98
C LEU A 4 -7.84 -0.15 15.07
N SER A 5 -7.18 0.37 16.11
CA SER A 5 -7.87 1.11 17.18
C SER A 5 -7.96 2.61 16.92
N GLY A 6 -6.99 3.18 16.21
CA GLY A 6 -6.93 4.61 15.93
C GLY A 6 -7.76 5.06 14.72
N VAL A 7 -8.14 4.13 13.84
CA VAL A 7 -8.92 4.45 12.62
C VAL A 7 -10.18 3.59 12.52
N VAL A 8 -10.05 2.27 12.67
CA VAL A 8 -11.19 1.36 12.41
C VAL A 8 -12.26 1.46 13.50
N VAL A 9 -11.89 1.53 14.78
CA VAL A 9 -12.88 1.69 15.87
C VAL A 9 -13.67 3.01 15.76
N PRO A 10 -13.04 4.20 15.56
CA PRO A 10 -13.79 5.43 15.30
C PRO A 10 -14.77 5.32 14.13
N VAL A 11 -14.36 4.69 13.02
CA VAL A 11 -15.25 4.46 11.87
C VAL A 11 -16.47 3.62 12.27
N PHE A 12 -16.29 2.55 13.03
CA PHE A 12 -17.41 1.73 13.50
C PHE A 12 -18.35 2.53 14.39
N LEU A 13 -17.80 3.28 15.36
CA LEU A 13 -18.58 4.09 16.29
C LEU A 13 -19.39 5.19 15.60
N ASP A 14 -18.82 5.80 14.54
CA ASP A 14 -19.47 6.89 13.80
C ASP A 14 -20.50 6.40 12.77
N THR A 15 -20.34 5.19 12.24
CA THR A 15 -21.14 4.71 11.10
C THR A 15 -22.20 3.66 11.46
N ASP A 16 -22.02 2.92 12.55
CA ASP A 16 -22.98 1.89 12.93
C ASP A 16 -24.15 2.44 13.73
N THR A 17 -25.35 2.21 13.23
CA THR A 17 -26.61 2.58 13.89
C THR A 17 -27.28 1.41 14.62
N ASP A 18 -26.69 0.21 14.56
CA ASP A 18 -27.22 -1.02 15.14
C ASP A 18 -26.15 -1.79 15.92
N ALA A 19 -26.51 -2.21 17.14
CA ALA A 19 -25.60 -2.88 18.06
C ALA A 19 -25.10 -4.23 17.51
N SER A 20 -25.96 -4.97 16.81
CA SER A 20 -25.63 -6.29 16.25
C SER A 20 -24.65 -6.14 15.10
N HIS A 21 -24.81 -5.12 14.27
CA HIS A 21 -23.88 -4.82 13.18
C HIS A 21 -22.51 -4.41 13.70
N LEU A 22 -22.47 -3.51 14.69
CA LEU A 22 -21.25 -3.05 15.35
C LEU A 22 -20.46 -4.21 16.00
N LEU A 23 -21.15 -5.11 16.71
CA LEU A 23 -20.55 -6.31 17.31
C LEU A 23 -19.95 -7.23 16.25
N ARG A 24 -20.68 -7.52 15.16
CA ARG A 24 -20.19 -8.38 14.08
C ARG A 24 -18.95 -7.82 13.41
N GLN A 25 -18.89 -6.50 13.20
CA GLN A 25 -17.71 -5.84 12.63
C GLN A 25 -16.51 -5.97 13.56
N TRP A 26 -16.68 -5.70 14.85
CA TRP A 26 -15.62 -5.87 15.84
C TRP A 26 -15.14 -7.33 15.94
N VAL A 27 -16.05 -8.31 15.96
CA VAL A 27 -15.72 -9.75 15.97
C VAL A 27 -14.86 -10.12 14.77
N ARG A 28 -15.14 -9.57 13.59
CA ARG A 28 -14.32 -9.80 12.38
C ARG A 28 -12.94 -9.17 12.51
N VAL A 29 -12.83 -7.97 13.07
CA VAL A 29 -11.53 -7.34 13.34
C VAL A 29 -10.71 -8.18 14.32
N TYR A 30 -11.33 -8.64 15.41
CA TYR A 30 -10.67 -9.55 16.36
C TYR A 30 -10.24 -10.85 15.67
N HIS A 31 -11.11 -11.43 14.83
CA HIS A 31 -10.83 -12.68 14.12
C HIS A 31 -9.55 -12.58 13.27
N TYR A 32 -9.38 -11.52 12.49
CA TYR A 32 -8.14 -11.35 11.72
C TYR A 32 -6.95 -11.01 12.61
N GLY A 33 -7.16 -10.20 13.65
CA GLY A 33 -6.12 -9.83 14.61
C GLY A 33 -5.50 -11.04 15.31
N HIS A 34 -6.32 -11.93 15.87
CA HIS A 34 -5.82 -13.07 16.65
C HIS A 34 -5.17 -14.18 15.80
N ILE A 35 -5.47 -14.27 14.49
CA ILE A 35 -4.85 -15.27 13.60
C ILE A 35 -3.41 -14.87 13.26
N TYR A 36 -3.21 -13.64 12.79
CA TYR A 36 -1.92 -13.24 12.21
C TYR A 36 -0.95 -12.65 13.25
N MET A 37 -1.47 -11.87 14.19
CA MET A 37 -0.63 -10.97 14.98
C MET A 37 0.13 -11.63 16.13
N PRO A 38 -0.40 -12.66 16.83
CA PRO A 38 0.37 -13.38 17.85
C PRO A 38 1.59 -14.09 17.25
N ALA A 39 1.44 -14.73 16.10
CA ALA A 39 2.54 -15.41 15.41
C ALA A 39 3.67 -14.42 15.05
N LEU A 40 3.31 -13.24 14.53
CA LEU A 40 4.27 -12.18 14.24
C LEU A 40 5.00 -11.70 15.51
N GLY A 41 4.27 -11.45 16.60
CA GLY A 41 4.85 -11.02 17.87
C GLY A 41 5.83 -12.04 18.47
N VAL A 42 5.48 -13.33 18.43
CA VAL A 42 6.36 -14.42 18.88
C VAL A 42 7.59 -14.52 17.98
N ALA A 43 7.43 -14.43 16.66
CA ALA A 43 8.55 -14.46 15.72
C ALA A 43 9.52 -13.28 15.94
N THR A 44 9.02 -12.06 16.10
CA THR A 44 9.84 -10.87 16.39
C THR A 44 10.56 -11.01 17.74
N SER A 45 9.86 -11.46 18.79
CA SER A 45 10.50 -11.72 20.08
C SER A 45 11.58 -12.81 19.98
N GLY A 46 11.35 -13.85 19.17
CA GLY A 46 12.32 -14.92 18.92
C GLY A 46 13.57 -14.41 18.20
N LEU A 47 13.40 -13.52 17.22
CA LEU A 47 14.52 -12.86 16.54
C LEU A 47 15.36 -12.02 17.51
N TYR A 48 14.73 -11.23 18.38
CA TYR A 48 15.46 -10.49 19.42
C TYR A 48 16.19 -11.42 20.39
N ALA A 49 15.57 -12.51 20.83
CA ALA A 49 16.22 -13.49 21.69
C ALA A 49 17.42 -14.15 20.98
N TYR A 50 17.28 -14.49 19.70
CA TYR A 50 18.38 -15.02 18.88
C TYR A 50 19.53 -14.01 18.76
N THR A 51 19.23 -12.76 18.45
CA THR A 51 20.23 -11.68 18.37
C THR A 51 20.90 -11.44 19.72
N ALA A 52 20.18 -11.52 20.83
CA ALA A 52 20.75 -11.40 22.18
C ALA A 52 21.79 -12.51 22.47
N ILE A 53 21.58 -13.73 21.95
CA ILE A 53 22.52 -14.85 22.09
C ILE A 53 23.76 -14.63 21.22
N ARG A 54 23.58 -14.10 20.00
CA ARG A 54 24.66 -13.90 19.02
C ARG A 54 25.49 -12.64 19.28
N ASN A 55 24.86 -11.55 19.70
CA ASN A 55 25.49 -10.27 19.94
C ASN A 55 25.68 -10.05 21.45
N ARG A 56 26.85 -10.48 21.97
CA ARG A 56 27.15 -10.37 23.40
C ARG A 56 27.31 -8.92 23.88
N ALA A 57 27.73 -8.00 23.01
CA ALA A 57 27.91 -6.60 23.35
C ALA A 57 26.59 -5.92 23.74
N HIS A 58 25.52 -6.16 22.97
CA HIS A 58 24.19 -5.57 23.22
C HIS A 58 23.16 -6.58 23.72
N ARG A 59 23.60 -7.67 24.36
CA ARG A 59 22.73 -8.76 24.84
C ARG A 59 21.59 -8.26 25.71
N GLN A 60 21.85 -7.31 26.61
CA GLN A 60 20.84 -6.78 27.51
C GLN A 60 19.74 -6.04 26.75
N THR A 61 20.12 -5.19 25.79
CA THR A 61 19.20 -4.43 24.93
C THR A 61 18.26 -5.34 24.15
N TYR A 62 18.80 -6.37 23.48
CA TYR A 62 17.99 -7.32 22.74
C TYR A 62 17.15 -8.25 23.64
N THR A 63 17.66 -8.58 24.83
CA THR A 63 16.86 -9.32 25.83
C THR A 63 15.66 -8.51 26.29
N LEU A 64 15.86 -7.22 26.58
CA LEU A 64 14.79 -6.32 26.98
C LEU A 64 13.79 -6.13 25.83
N ALA A 65 14.26 -5.95 24.59
CA ALA A 65 13.40 -5.87 23.41
C ALA A 65 12.50 -7.11 23.25
N ALA A 66 13.04 -8.32 23.45
CA ALA A 66 12.28 -9.57 23.43
C ALA A 66 11.21 -9.61 24.54
N LEU A 67 11.62 -9.36 25.79
CA LEU A 67 10.73 -9.39 26.95
C LEU A 67 9.60 -8.37 26.84
N THR A 68 9.92 -7.13 26.44
CA THR A 68 8.92 -6.07 26.25
C THR A 68 7.97 -6.42 25.11
N THR A 69 8.45 -7.01 24.02
CA THR A 69 7.60 -7.45 22.89
C THR A 69 6.60 -8.54 23.33
N ILE A 70 7.08 -9.58 24.03
CA ILE A 70 6.22 -10.71 24.41
C ILE A 70 5.27 -10.37 25.57
N ALA A 71 5.58 -9.36 26.39
CA ALA A 71 4.75 -8.90 27.50
C ALA A 71 3.33 -8.46 27.07
N MET A 72 3.12 -8.15 25.79
CA MET A 72 1.76 -7.90 25.28
C MET A 72 0.83 -9.12 25.44
N VAL A 73 1.35 -10.35 25.45
CA VAL A 73 0.57 -11.59 25.55
C VAL A 73 -0.08 -11.72 26.93
N PRO A 74 0.66 -11.73 28.06
CA PRO A 74 0.04 -11.76 29.38
C PRO A 74 -0.84 -10.53 29.65
N PHE A 75 -0.48 -9.35 29.12
CA PHE A 75 -1.36 -8.18 29.19
C PHE A 75 -2.73 -8.45 28.56
N THR A 76 -2.75 -9.06 27.38
CA THR A 76 -3.99 -9.39 26.67
C THR A 76 -4.87 -10.31 27.49
N TRP A 77 -4.29 -11.36 28.08
CA TRP A 77 -5.05 -12.32 28.86
C TRP A 77 -5.59 -11.74 30.17
N ILE A 78 -4.80 -10.92 30.87
CA ILE A 78 -5.19 -10.38 32.17
C ILE A 78 -6.17 -9.23 32.02
N PHE A 79 -5.91 -8.29 31.11
CA PHE A 79 -6.64 -7.02 31.07
C PHE A 79 -7.66 -6.94 29.93
N MET A 80 -7.41 -7.59 28.79
CA MET A 80 -8.32 -7.52 27.63
C MET A 80 -9.32 -8.66 27.56
N ALA A 81 -8.95 -9.88 27.99
CA ALA A 81 -9.81 -11.06 27.86
C ALA A 81 -11.20 -10.88 28.49
N PRO A 82 -11.38 -10.24 29.67
CA PRO A 82 -12.71 -10.01 30.21
C PRO A 82 -13.60 -9.18 29.26
N THR A 83 -13.04 -8.10 28.70
CA THR A 83 -13.76 -7.22 27.75
C THR A 83 -14.07 -7.96 26.45
N ASN A 84 -13.12 -8.74 25.93
CA ASN A 84 -13.32 -9.56 24.73
C ASN A 84 -14.47 -10.56 24.94
N ASN A 85 -14.48 -11.26 26.07
CA ASN A 85 -15.48 -12.28 26.38
C ASN A 85 -16.88 -11.67 26.48
N THR A 86 -17.01 -10.47 27.05
CA THR A 86 -18.28 -9.73 27.07
C THR A 86 -18.76 -9.40 25.66
N LEU A 87 -17.89 -8.89 24.79
CA LEU A 87 -18.25 -8.56 23.40
C LEU A 87 -18.66 -9.81 22.60
N PHE A 88 -17.95 -10.93 22.78
CA PHE A 88 -18.34 -12.21 22.16
C PHE A 88 -19.67 -12.74 22.69
N HIS A 89 -19.94 -12.60 23.98
CA HIS A 89 -21.22 -13.01 24.55
C HIS A 89 -22.38 -12.20 23.94
N LEU A 90 -22.22 -10.88 23.83
CA LEU A 90 -23.22 -10.00 23.22
C LEU A 90 -23.45 -10.31 21.73
N ASP A 91 -22.39 -10.59 20.97
CA ASP A 91 -22.51 -11.02 19.56
C ASP A 91 -23.26 -12.35 19.43
N GLY A 92 -23.02 -13.30 20.35
CA GLY A 92 -23.75 -14.57 20.43
C GLY A 92 -25.24 -14.36 20.65
N LEU A 93 -25.63 -13.48 21.58
CA LEU A 93 -27.03 -13.12 21.83
C LEU A 93 -27.68 -12.44 20.62
N ALA A 94 -26.96 -11.51 19.98
CA ALA A 94 -27.42 -10.81 18.77
C ALA A 94 -27.64 -11.76 17.60
N THR A 95 -26.77 -12.76 17.44
CA THR A 95 -26.89 -13.80 16.41
C THR A 95 -28.07 -14.73 16.69
N ALA A 96 -28.39 -15.00 17.96
CA ALA A 96 -29.53 -15.80 18.37
C ALA A 96 -30.87 -15.04 18.30
N GLY A 97 -30.89 -13.77 17.86
CA GLY A 97 -32.11 -12.95 17.79
C GLY A 97 -32.68 -12.58 19.16
N THR A 98 -31.86 -12.68 20.22
CA THR A 98 -32.25 -12.27 21.57
C THR A 98 -32.08 -10.76 21.72
N SER A 99 -32.90 -10.11 22.55
CA SER A 99 -32.78 -8.68 22.86
C SER A 99 -31.33 -8.34 23.23
N VAL A 100 -30.71 -7.49 22.41
CA VAL A 100 -29.32 -7.05 22.61
C VAL A 100 -29.30 -5.88 23.59
N ALA A 101 -28.17 -5.67 24.26
CA ALA A 101 -27.90 -4.44 24.99
C ALA A 101 -28.08 -3.21 24.05
N GLU A 102 -28.48 -2.08 24.62
CA GLU A 102 -28.61 -0.83 23.86
C GLU A 102 -27.28 -0.47 23.18
N LEU A 103 -27.35 0.15 22.00
CA LEU A 103 -26.18 0.54 21.20
C LEU A 103 -25.14 1.30 22.03
N GLY A 104 -25.57 2.23 22.89
CA GLY A 104 -24.67 2.99 23.76
C GLY A 104 -23.85 2.13 24.70
N ALA A 105 -24.43 1.06 25.26
CA ALA A 105 -23.72 0.14 26.14
C ALA A 105 -22.66 -0.68 25.38
N VAL A 106 -22.96 -1.08 24.14
CA VAL A 106 -21.98 -1.76 23.27
C VAL A 106 -20.83 -0.81 22.89
N GLN A 107 -21.14 0.44 22.56
CA GLN A 107 -20.15 1.47 22.23
C GLN A 107 -19.20 1.72 23.41
N GLU A 108 -19.70 1.80 24.65
CA GLU A 108 -18.87 2.00 25.84
C GLU A 108 -17.86 0.87 26.04
N ILE A 109 -18.30 -0.38 25.88
CA ILE A 109 -17.43 -1.57 25.98
C ILE A 109 -16.36 -1.54 24.87
N LEU A 110 -16.73 -1.15 23.64
CA LEU A 110 -15.80 -1.02 22.52
C LEU A 110 -14.79 0.12 22.70
N ILE A 111 -15.19 1.25 23.26
CA ILE A 111 -14.28 2.35 23.60
C ILE A 111 -13.26 1.87 24.62
N ARG A 112 -13.71 1.19 25.69
CA ARG A 112 -12.82 0.58 26.69
C ARG A 112 -11.86 -0.42 26.05
N TRP A 113 -12.38 -1.29 25.18
CA TRP A 113 -11.55 -2.23 24.44
C TRP A 113 -10.48 -1.53 23.59
N SER A 114 -10.86 -0.44 22.91
CA SER A 114 -9.95 0.34 22.06
C SER A 114 -8.78 0.92 22.85
N TRP A 115 -9.04 1.50 24.03
CA TRP A 115 -7.99 2.00 24.90
C TRP A 115 -7.03 0.91 25.38
N LEU A 116 -7.56 -0.23 25.80
CA LEU A 116 -6.73 -1.37 26.21
C LEU A 116 -5.89 -1.89 25.04
N HIS A 117 -6.46 -1.94 23.83
CA HIS A 117 -5.74 -2.36 22.63
C HIS A 117 -4.65 -1.37 22.22
N LEU A 118 -4.90 -0.06 22.32
CA LEU A 118 -3.89 0.98 22.09
C LEU A 118 -2.72 0.83 23.06
N PHE A 119 -3.01 0.65 24.35
CA PHE A 119 -1.97 0.40 25.35
C PHE A 119 -1.18 -0.89 25.04
N ARG A 120 -1.87 -1.97 24.66
CA ARG A 120 -1.23 -3.22 24.22
C ARG A 120 -0.24 -3.01 23.07
N CYS A 121 -0.52 -2.08 22.15
CA CYS A 121 0.36 -1.80 21.02
C CYS A 121 1.68 -1.12 21.43
N LEU A 122 1.78 -0.54 22.63
CA LEU A 122 3.01 0.10 23.12
C LEU A 122 4.12 -0.91 23.40
N PHE A 123 3.78 -2.14 23.79
CA PHE A 123 4.74 -3.21 24.06
C PHE A 123 5.62 -3.58 22.85
N PRO A 124 5.07 -4.04 21.71
CA PRO A 124 5.90 -4.33 20.55
C PRO A 124 6.55 -3.07 19.96
N LEU A 125 5.93 -1.90 20.08
CA LEU A 125 6.56 -0.64 19.65
C LEU A 125 7.81 -0.31 20.46
N ALA A 126 7.74 -0.40 21.79
CA ALA A 126 8.89 -0.23 22.66
C ALA A 126 9.97 -1.28 22.39
N GLY A 127 9.57 -2.54 22.12
CA GLY A 127 10.48 -3.59 21.69
C GLY A 127 11.26 -3.24 20.42
N VAL A 128 10.58 -2.65 19.43
CA VAL A 128 11.22 -2.14 18.20
C VAL A 128 12.23 -1.05 18.49
N ILE A 129 11.86 -0.03 19.27
CA ILE A 129 12.75 1.08 19.64
C ILE A 129 14.02 0.54 20.34
N LEU A 130 13.85 -0.37 21.30
CA LEU A 130 14.96 -1.02 21.99
C LEU A 130 15.84 -1.83 21.02
N GLY A 131 15.23 -2.62 20.14
CA GLY A 131 15.95 -3.39 19.13
C GLY A 131 16.80 -2.51 18.21
N PHE A 132 16.29 -1.36 17.78
CA PHE A 132 17.03 -0.39 16.97
C PHE A 132 18.16 0.30 17.74
N ALA A 133 17.96 0.61 19.03
CA ALA A 133 19.01 1.20 19.85
C ALA A 133 20.26 0.30 19.94
N GLY A 134 20.09 -1.03 19.86
CA GLY A 134 21.19 -1.99 19.81
C GLY A 134 21.93 -2.08 18.47
N LEU A 135 21.56 -1.28 17.46
CA LEU A 135 22.23 -1.16 16.16
C LEU A 135 23.03 0.16 16.03
N LEU A 136 22.80 1.12 16.92
CA LEU A 136 23.53 2.39 16.88
C LEU A 136 24.94 2.17 17.43
N PRO A 137 26.00 2.69 16.76
CA PRO A 137 27.36 2.61 17.27
C PRO A 137 27.45 3.25 18.66
N ASP A 138 28.14 2.59 19.59
CA ASP A 138 28.51 3.22 20.85
C ASP A 138 29.33 4.47 20.52
N SER A 139 28.87 5.63 20.98
CA SER A 139 29.54 6.92 20.80
C SER A 139 30.70 7.04 21.78
N THR A 140 31.66 6.12 21.70
CA THR A 140 33.00 6.30 22.26
C THR A 140 33.88 6.93 21.18
N PRO A 141 34.44 8.14 21.39
CA PRO A 141 35.35 8.74 20.44
C PRO A 141 36.68 7.98 20.50
N ASP A 142 36.84 6.97 19.64
CA ASP A 142 38.14 6.34 19.42
C ASP A 142 38.97 7.20 18.46
N HIS A 143 40.24 7.28 18.79
CA HIS A 143 41.23 8.20 18.25
C HIS A 143 41.37 8.12 16.72
N LEU A 144 41.46 9.34 16.16
CA LEU A 144 42.03 9.75 14.88
C LEU A 144 42.86 8.67 14.16
N HIS A 145 42.24 7.98 13.22
CA HIS A 145 42.94 7.45 12.05
C HIS A 145 42.35 8.08 10.79
N ASP A 146 43.15 9.00 10.26
CA ASP A 146 43.05 9.57 8.93
C ASP A 146 43.08 8.46 7.88
N HIS A 147 41.98 8.28 7.15
CA HIS A 147 41.98 7.68 5.82
C HIS A 147 40.86 8.29 4.98
N THR A 148 41.26 9.27 4.16
CA THR A 148 40.93 9.43 2.73
C THR A 148 39.48 9.25 2.26
N GLU A 149 38.99 10.34 1.66
CA GLU A 149 37.78 10.47 0.86
C GLU A 149 37.44 9.27 -0.04
N GLY A 150 36.19 8.83 0.07
CA GLY A 150 35.52 7.93 -0.85
C GLY A 150 34.04 8.26 -0.92
N THR A 151 33.69 9.33 -1.64
CA THR A 151 32.30 9.58 -2.08
C THR A 151 31.91 8.52 -3.11
N MET A 152 30.84 7.75 -2.88
CA MET A 152 29.79 7.41 -3.86
C MET A 152 28.79 6.35 -3.34
N GLY A 153 27.49 6.68 -3.47
CA GLY A 153 26.44 5.75 -3.91
C GLY A 153 25.89 4.75 -2.89
N HIS A 154 24.87 5.13 -2.10
CA HIS A 154 24.07 4.17 -1.33
C HIS A 154 22.53 4.29 -1.53
N ASP A 155 22.05 5.25 -2.34
CA ASP A 155 20.60 5.47 -2.50
C ASP A 155 19.93 4.60 -3.58
N ASN A 156 20.72 3.88 -4.40
CA ASN A 156 20.19 3.17 -5.58
C ASN A 156 19.87 1.67 -5.35
N GLN A 157 19.99 1.16 -4.12
CA GLN A 157 19.85 -0.29 -3.85
C GLN A 157 18.50 -0.74 -3.28
N ILE A 158 17.59 0.18 -2.91
CA ILE A 158 16.30 -0.19 -2.31
C ILE A 158 15.34 -0.81 -3.34
N PHE A 159 15.57 -0.57 -4.64
CA PHE A 159 14.66 -0.99 -5.71
C PHE A 159 15.29 -1.96 -6.73
N ALA A 160 16.53 -2.41 -6.51
CA ALA A 160 17.15 -3.46 -7.30
C ALA A 160 16.48 -4.80 -6.95
N GLN A 161 15.62 -5.30 -7.83
CA GLN A 161 14.79 -6.47 -7.55
C GLN A 161 14.92 -7.50 -8.67
N ASP A 162 15.01 -8.77 -8.29
CA ASP A 162 15.16 -9.90 -9.21
C ASP A 162 13.82 -10.38 -9.79
N ASP A 163 13.87 -11.34 -10.72
CA ASP A 163 12.66 -11.94 -11.32
C ASP A 163 11.71 -12.56 -10.29
N SER A 164 12.27 -13.14 -9.22
CA SER A 164 11.49 -13.79 -8.17
C SER A 164 10.69 -12.77 -7.36
N PHE A 165 11.26 -11.59 -7.10
CA PHE A 165 10.56 -10.46 -6.52
C PHE A 165 9.39 -10.05 -7.40
N TRP A 166 9.60 -9.84 -8.70
CA TRP A 166 8.52 -9.38 -9.59
C TRP A 166 7.39 -10.40 -9.75
N GLN A 167 7.71 -11.70 -9.79
CA GLN A 167 6.69 -12.76 -9.80
C GLN A 167 5.83 -12.72 -8.54
N ASN A 168 6.46 -12.59 -7.36
CA ASN A 168 5.75 -12.47 -6.09
C ASN A 168 4.96 -11.15 -5.99
N TYR A 169 5.55 -10.05 -6.45
CA TYR A 169 4.96 -8.73 -6.49
C TYR A 169 3.68 -8.73 -7.33
N LEU A 170 3.72 -9.27 -8.55
CA LEU A 170 2.56 -9.34 -9.43
C LEU A 170 1.48 -10.31 -8.94
N LYS A 171 1.87 -11.39 -8.25
CA LYS A 171 0.92 -12.33 -7.63
C LYS A 171 0.14 -11.70 -6.48
N GLY A 172 0.77 -10.80 -5.72
CA GLY A 172 0.16 -10.11 -4.57
C GLY A 172 -0.64 -8.86 -4.92
N ARG A 173 -0.55 -8.35 -6.17
CA ARG A 173 -1.19 -7.11 -6.58
C ARG A 173 -2.48 -7.37 -7.36
N PRO A 174 -3.59 -6.69 -7.01
CA PRO A 174 -4.75 -6.62 -7.88
C PRO A 174 -4.36 -6.06 -9.25
N GLN A 175 -4.86 -6.67 -10.31
CA GLN A 175 -4.63 -6.18 -11.68
C GLN A 175 -5.74 -5.22 -12.09
N ALA A 176 -5.36 -4.20 -12.86
CA ALA A 176 -6.32 -3.27 -13.44
C ALA A 176 -7.27 -4.04 -14.38
N PRO A 177 -8.60 -3.90 -14.21
CA PRO A 177 -9.56 -4.59 -15.05
C PRO A 177 -9.55 -4.02 -16.48
N PRO A 178 -9.99 -4.78 -17.50
CA PRO A 178 -10.07 -4.28 -18.88
C PRO A 178 -10.87 -2.98 -19.03
N SER A 179 -11.92 -2.80 -18.20
CA SER A 179 -12.75 -1.60 -18.19
C SER A 179 -11.98 -0.31 -17.85
N PHE A 180 -10.90 -0.41 -17.06
CA PHE A 180 -10.01 0.72 -16.78
C PHE A 180 -9.28 1.18 -18.05
N PHE A 181 -8.69 0.24 -18.79
CA PHE A 181 -8.00 0.53 -20.03
C PHE A 181 -8.95 1.06 -21.11
N SER A 182 -10.14 0.45 -21.26
CA SER A 182 -11.15 0.97 -22.19
C SER A 182 -11.50 2.41 -21.89
N ARG A 183 -11.74 2.77 -20.62
CA ARG A 183 -12.06 4.15 -20.22
C ARG A 183 -10.95 5.14 -20.59
N ILE A 184 -9.68 4.77 -20.40
CA ILE A 184 -8.54 5.63 -20.74
C ILE A 184 -8.41 5.79 -22.25
N PHE A 185 -8.51 4.71 -23.01
CA PHE A 185 -8.39 4.77 -24.47
C PHE A 185 -9.57 5.50 -25.11
N ASP A 186 -10.78 5.34 -24.58
CA ASP A 186 -11.97 6.06 -25.05
C ASP A 186 -11.84 7.57 -24.78
N TYR A 187 -11.36 7.94 -23.58
CA TYR A 187 -11.07 9.34 -23.25
C TYR A 187 -10.01 9.93 -24.19
N HIS A 188 -8.92 9.20 -24.43
CA HIS A 188 -7.86 9.63 -25.32
C HIS A 188 -8.35 9.87 -26.74
N SER A 189 -9.10 8.91 -27.29
CA SER A 189 -9.70 8.99 -28.63
C SER A 189 -10.71 10.15 -28.74
N ALA A 190 -11.56 10.35 -27.73
CA ALA A 190 -12.53 11.45 -27.70
C ALA A 190 -11.89 12.85 -27.67
N ASN A 191 -10.63 12.94 -27.28
CA ASN A 191 -9.84 14.18 -27.29
C ASN A 191 -8.90 14.28 -28.50
N ASN A 192 -9.21 13.55 -29.59
CA ASN A 192 -8.43 13.51 -30.83
C ASN A 192 -6.99 13.00 -30.65
N GLY A 193 -6.74 12.17 -29.64
CA GLY A 193 -5.45 11.53 -29.41
C GLY A 193 -5.13 10.47 -30.46
N SER A 194 -3.91 10.51 -31.00
CA SER A 194 -3.37 9.46 -31.86
C SER A 194 -2.77 8.32 -31.02
N PHE A 195 -2.69 7.11 -31.58
CA PHE A 195 -2.12 5.95 -30.87
C PHE A 195 -0.74 5.56 -31.43
N GLU A 196 0.18 6.52 -31.55
CA GLU A 196 1.53 6.26 -32.08
C GLU A 196 2.52 5.92 -30.96
N VAL A 197 2.66 6.79 -29.97
CA VAL A 197 3.68 6.71 -28.92
C VAL A 197 3.05 6.89 -27.54
N VAL A 198 3.23 5.90 -26.67
CA VAL A 198 2.89 5.99 -25.24
C VAL A 198 4.15 5.83 -24.40
N HIS A 199 4.27 6.61 -23.33
CA HIS A 199 5.30 6.46 -22.33
C HIS A 199 4.71 5.81 -21.07
N ASP A 200 5.07 4.55 -20.83
CA ASP A 200 4.82 3.81 -19.58
C ASP A 200 5.94 4.18 -18.59
N VAL A 201 5.66 5.17 -17.73
CA VAL A 201 6.63 5.78 -16.83
C VAL A 201 6.62 5.11 -15.45
N GLY A 202 7.79 4.73 -14.95
CA GLY A 202 7.90 3.91 -13.72
C GLY A 202 7.27 2.53 -13.89
N ALA A 203 7.49 1.91 -15.04
CA ALA A 203 6.80 0.69 -15.45
C ALA A 203 7.27 -0.57 -14.70
N GLY A 204 8.37 -0.51 -13.94
CA GLY A 204 8.99 -1.70 -13.36
C GLY A 204 9.37 -2.70 -14.46
N ASN A 205 8.92 -3.96 -14.31
CA ASN A 205 9.12 -5.00 -15.34
C ASN A 205 8.04 -5.02 -16.45
N GLY A 206 7.31 -3.92 -16.62
CA GLY A 206 6.33 -3.70 -17.70
C GLY A 206 5.05 -4.57 -17.63
N PRO A 207 4.31 -4.61 -16.52
CA PRO A 207 3.12 -5.43 -16.39
C PRO A 207 1.97 -5.01 -17.31
N TYR A 208 1.86 -3.72 -17.64
CA TYR A 208 0.80 -3.18 -18.49
C TYR A 208 1.28 -2.80 -19.90
N SER A 209 2.59 -2.84 -20.16
CA SER A 209 3.19 -2.35 -21.40
C SER A 209 2.70 -3.14 -22.63
N ARG A 210 2.36 -4.43 -22.48
CA ARG A 210 1.75 -5.22 -23.57
C ARG A 210 0.33 -4.75 -23.91
N THR A 211 -0.46 -4.38 -22.90
CA THR A 211 -1.81 -3.82 -23.09
C THR A 211 -1.73 -2.47 -23.80
N LEU A 212 -0.75 -1.64 -23.44
CA LEU A 212 -0.47 -0.39 -24.13
C LEU A 212 -0.02 -0.64 -25.58
N ARG A 213 0.91 -1.55 -25.82
CA ARG A 213 1.41 -1.92 -27.16
C ARG A 213 0.33 -2.47 -28.09
N ALA A 214 -0.71 -3.09 -27.54
CA ALA A 214 -1.86 -3.56 -28.33
C ALA A 214 -2.68 -2.42 -28.97
N ARG A 215 -2.49 -1.17 -28.50
CA ARG A 215 -3.15 0.02 -29.05
C ARG A 215 -2.16 1.01 -29.64
N PHE A 216 -1.01 1.21 -29.00
CA PHE A 216 0.04 2.12 -29.45
C PHE A 216 1.10 1.43 -30.30
N SER A 217 1.56 2.10 -31.35
CA SER A 217 2.63 1.60 -32.22
C SER A 217 3.97 1.44 -31.49
N THR A 218 4.31 2.37 -30.59
CA THR A 218 5.53 2.36 -29.80
C THR A 218 5.22 2.60 -28.33
N VAL A 219 5.81 1.79 -27.44
CA VAL A 219 5.80 2.00 -25.99
C VAL A 219 7.21 2.35 -25.52
N ILE A 220 7.38 3.55 -24.97
CA ILE A 220 8.57 3.93 -24.22
C ILE A 220 8.38 3.41 -22.79
N ILE A 221 9.31 2.60 -22.30
CA ILE A 221 9.32 2.01 -20.96
C ILE A 221 10.45 2.67 -20.18
N SER A 222 10.11 3.35 -19.08
CA SER A 222 11.09 3.90 -18.15
C SER A 222 10.91 3.37 -16.74
N ASP A 223 12.03 3.20 -16.06
CA ASP A 223 12.09 2.97 -14.62
C ASP A 223 13.40 3.58 -14.08
N ILE A 224 13.40 4.05 -12.83
CA ILE A 224 14.61 4.60 -12.21
C ILE A 224 15.69 3.52 -11.99
N VAL A 225 15.27 2.25 -11.95
CA VAL A 225 16.16 1.10 -11.72
C VAL A 225 16.48 0.38 -13.02
N SER A 226 17.76 0.38 -13.40
CA SER A 226 18.22 -0.23 -14.66
C SER A 226 17.95 -1.74 -14.76
N GLN A 227 17.95 -2.43 -13.62
CA GLN A 227 17.62 -3.86 -13.56
C GLN A 227 16.16 -4.11 -13.95
N ASN A 228 15.21 -3.29 -13.48
CA ASN A 228 13.80 -3.41 -13.86
C ASN A 228 13.59 -3.22 -15.35
N VAL A 229 14.27 -2.24 -15.94
CA VAL A 229 14.27 -1.98 -17.38
C VAL A 229 14.83 -3.17 -18.16
N SER A 230 15.92 -3.76 -17.66
CA SER A 230 16.52 -4.96 -18.27
C SER A 230 15.57 -6.16 -18.22
N LEU A 231 14.88 -6.37 -17.10
CA LEU A 231 13.86 -7.41 -16.97
C LEU A 231 12.65 -7.17 -17.88
N ALA A 232 12.19 -5.91 -17.99
CA ALA A 232 11.14 -5.54 -18.93
C ALA A 232 11.55 -5.87 -20.37
N GLN A 233 12.80 -5.54 -20.75
CA GLN A 233 13.34 -5.82 -22.08
C GLN A 233 13.44 -7.32 -22.37
N GLN A 234 13.92 -8.13 -21.42
CA GLN A 234 13.94 -9.58 -21.55
C GLN A 234 12.53 -10.17 -21.71
N ARG A 235 11.55 -9.63 -20.99
CA ARG A 235 10.16 -10.10 -21.00
C ARG A 235 9.37 -9.70 -22.25
N LEU A 236 9.60 -8.48 -22.77
CA LEU A 236 8.77 -7.86 -23.81
C LEU A 236 9.43 -7.85 -25.19
N GLY A 237 10.76 -7.98 -25.26
CA GLY A 237 11.52 -7.91 -26.51
C GLY A 237 11.69 -6.48 -27.02
N THR A 238 12.06 -6.30 -28.28
CA THR A 238 12.38 -4.98 -28.86
C THR A 238 11.38 -4.49 -29.91
N ASP A 239 10.38 -5.31 -30.28
CA ASP A 239 9.40 -4.95 -31.31
C ASP A 239 8.36 -3.93 -30.81
N GLY A 240 8.56 -2.67 -31.18
CA GLY A 240 7.71 -1.55 -30.78
C GLY A 240 7.86 -1.16 -29.30
N TYR A 241 8.95 -1.55 -28.66
CA TYR A 241 9.33 -1.11 -27.31
C TYR A 241 10.66 -0.35 -27.34
N ARG A 242 10.74 0.74 -26.57
CA ARG A 242 11.96 1.50 -26.32
C ARG A 242 12.20 1.55 -24.83
N TYR A 243 13.44 1.36 -24.39
CA TYR A 243 13.78 1.20 -22.98
C TYR A 243 14.70 2.34 -22.53
N ARG A 244 14.49 2.82 -21.31
CA ARG A 244 15.31 3.87 -20.69
C ARG A 244 15.37 3.70 -19.18
N THR A 245 16.55 3.91 -18.60
CA THR A 245 16.69 4.05 -17.15
C THR A 245 16.60 5.53 -16.82
N ALA A 246 15.48 5.96 -16.27
CA ALA A 246 15.19 7.37 -15.99
C ALA A 246 14.13 7.48 -14.89
N SER A 247 14.22 8.52 -14.07
CA SER A 247 13.14 8.86 -13.13
C SER A 247 12.01 9.59 -13.88
N VAL A 248 10.86 9.82 -13.22
CA VAL A 248 9.70 10.51 -13.84
C VAL A 248 10.06 11.94 -14.25
N GLU A 249 10.91 12.58 -13.45
CA GLU A 249 11.38 13.96 -13.63
C GLU A 249 12.41 14.11 -14.75
N ASP A 250 13.00 13.00 -15.22
CA ASP A 250 14.01 12.99 -16.27
C ASP A 250 13.40 12.57 -17.61
N ALA A 251 12.99 13.59 -18.38
CA ALA A 251 12.47 13.43 -19.73
C ALA A 251 13.27 14.27 -20.74
N ALA A 252 14.49 14.66 -20.42
CA ALA A 252 15.28 15.60 -21.24
C ALA A 252 15.62 15.06 -22.63
N ASP A 253 15.66 13.73 -22.78
CA ASP A 253 15.93 13.04 -24.03
C ASP A 253 14.66 12.56 -24.76
N ILE A 254 13.48 12.96 -24.26
CA ILE A 254 12.20 12.79 -24.94
C ILE A 254 11.82 14.15 -25.55
N SER A 255 11.69 14.19 -26.88
CA SER A 255 11.34 15.42 -27.59
C SER A 255 10.01 16.01 -27.11
N ALA A 256 9.95 17.34 -27.00
CA ALA A 256 8.73 18.05 -26.63
C ALA A 256 7.57 17.71 -27.58
N GLY A 257 6.38 17.48 -27.04
CA GLY A 257 5.18 17.22 -27.84
C GLY A 257 5.25 15.96 -28.73
N SER A 258 6.06 14.96 -28.38
CA SER A 258 6.25 13.75 -29.19
C SER A 258 5.40 12.56 -28.74
N VAL A 259 4.88 12.58 -27.51
CA VAL A 259 4.16 11.47 -26.88
C VAL A 259 2.65 11.73 -26.92
N ASP A 260 1.88 10.72 -27.32
CA ASP A 260 0.42 10.77 -27.33
C ASP A 260 -0.17 10.60 -25.93
N MET A 261 0.39 9.65 -25.18
CA MET A 261 -0.08 9.33 -23.84
C MET A 261 1.08 9.07 -22.89
N VAL A 262 0.96 9.61 -21.69
CA VAL A 262 1.84 9.27 -20.57
C VAL A 262 1.02 8.46 -19.59
N PHE A 263 1.42 7.23 -19.37
CA PHE A 263 0.75 6.29 -18.50
C PHE A 263 1.61 6.03 -17.26
N ALA A 264 1.07 6.37 -16.08
CA ALA A 264 1.79 6.36 -14.81
C ALA A 264 1.02 5.55 -13.76
N THR A 265 1.36 4.27 -13.58
CA THR A 265 0.67 3.40 -12.61
C THR A 265 1.51 3.13 -11.38
N ASN A 266 0.98 3.50 -10.21
CA ASN A 266 1.63 3.36 -8.91
C ASN A 266 3.03 4.00 -8.84
N VAL A 267 3.33 5.02 -9.64
CA VAL A 267 4.64 5.70 -9.64
C VAL A 267 4.58 7.14 -9.10
N MET A 268 3.48 7.86 -9.32
CA MET A 268 3.44 9.32 -9.09
C MET A 268 3.63 9.75 -7.62
N HIS A 269 3.65 8.84 -6.66
CA HIS A 269 3.94 9.13 -5.25
C HIS A 269 5.44 9.10 -4.91
N PHE A 270 6.31 8.67 -5.82
CA PHE A 270 7.76 8.61 -5.61
C PHE A 270 8.50 9.92 -5.87
N PRO A 271 8.19 10.72 -6.91
CA PRO A 271 8.90 11.97 -7.17
C PRO A 271 8.85 12.91 -5.96
N ALA A 272 10.03 13.32 -5.47
CA ALA A 272 10.12 14.27 -4.36
C ALA A 272 9.61 15.66 -4.78
N ASP A 273 9.88 16.03 -6.04
CA ASP A 273 9.37 17.25 -6.66
C ASP A 273 8.27 16.92 -7.67
N GLN A 274 7.02 17.03 -7.21
CA GLN A 274 5.83 16.80 -8.03
C GLN A 274 5.68 17.83 -9.16
N HIS A 275 6.14 19.07 -8.97
CA HIS A 275 6.06 20.09 -10.01
C HIS A 275 7.00 19.76 -11.17
N LYS A 276 8.23 19.33 -10.86
CA LYS A 276 9.18 18.88 -11.86
C LYS A 276 8.70 17.64 -12.61
N ALA A 277 8.12 16.66 -11.90
CA ALA A 277 7.51 15.49 -12.53
C ALA A 277 6.38 15.88 -13.49
N MET A 278 5.45 16.73 -13.06
CA MET A 278 4.35 17.19 -13.90
C MET A 278 4.82 18.04 -15.09
N ALA A 279 5.89 18.84 -14.93
CA ALA A 279 6.51 19.58 -16.02
C ALA A 279 7.13 18.64 -17.07
N ALA A 280 7.81 17.57 -16.64
CA ALA A 280 8.36 16.55 -17.54
C ALA A 280 7.25 15.81 -18.30
N VAL A 281 6.15 15.46 -17.62
CA VAL A 281 4.96 14.86 -18.25
C VAL A 281 4.33 15.81 -19.28
N ALA A 282 4.17 17.09 -18.94
CA ALA A 282 3.60 18.08 -19.84
C ALA A 282 4.51 18.36 -21.05
N HIS A 283 5.84 18.36 -20.84
CA HIS A 283 6.83 18.59 -21.89
C HIS A 283 6.70 17.58 -23.04
N GLN A 284 6.60 16.30 -22.71
CA GLN A 284 6.56 15.24 -23.72
C GLN A 284 5.20 15.12 -24.43
N LEU A 285 4.10 15.54 -23.80
CA LEU A 285 2.76 15.37 -24.35
C LEU A 285 2.50 16.31 -25.54
N ARG A 286 2.04 15.74 -26.66
CA ARG A 286 1.56 16.53 -27.80
C ARG A 286 0.26 17.28 -27.45
N PRO A 287 -0.11 18.33 -28.18
CA PRO A 287 -1.45 18.94 -28.05
C PRO A 287 -2.55 17.88 -28.21
N GLY A 288 -3.49 17.82 -27.25
CA GLY A 288 -4.52 16.77 -27.20
C GLY A 288 -4.05 15.43 -26.60
N GLY A 289 -2.77 15.32 -26.24
CA GLY A 289 -2.21 14.16 -25.55
C GLY A 289 -2.84 13.95 -24.16
N THR A 290 -2.77 12.71 -23.67
CA THR A 290 -3.41 12.31 -22.41
C THR A 290 -2.39 11.92 -21.36
N PHE A 291 -2.47 12.53 -20.18
CA PHE A 291 -1.85 11.98 -18.99
C PHE A 291 -2.85 11.09 -18.26
N ALA A 292 -2.50 9.81 -18.05
CA ALA A 292 -3.30 8.84 -17.32
C ALA A 292 -2.50 8.29 -16.15
N CYS A 293 -2.91 8.63 -14.93
CA CYS A 293 -2.28 8.14 -13.70
C CYS A 293 -3.25 7.33 -12.84
N GLY A 294 -2.76 6.27 -12.21
CA GLY A 294 -3.56 5.41 -11.32
C GLY A 294 -2.77 4.91 -10.12
N THR A 295 -3.40 4.87 -8.95
CA THR A 295 -2.88 4.25 -7.73
C THR A 295 -3.87 3.20 -7.23
N GLY A 296 -3.38 2.06 -6.72
CA GLY A 296 -4.24 1.05 -6.09
C GLY A 296 -5.35 0.52 -7.01
N LEU A 297 -5.00 0.16 -8.25
CA LEU A 297 -5.92 -0.30 -9.30
C LEU A 297 -6.54 -1.67 -8.97
N ALA A 298 -7.40 -1.71 -7.96
CA ALA A 298 -8.20 -2.84 -7.53
C ALA A 298 -9.67 -2.40 -7.59
N MET A 299 -10.36 -2.71 -8.69
CA MET A 299 -11.81 -2.59 -8.73
C MET A 299 -12.41 -3.97 -8.90
N LYS A 300 -13.28 -4.34 -7.95
CA LYS A 300 -14.17 -5.50 -8.10
C LYS A 300 -15.07 -5.20 -9.30
N GLU A 301 -15.10 -6.06 -10.31
CA GLU A 301 -16.10 -5.94 -11.38
C GLU A 301 -17.48 -5.99 -10.72
N GLY A 302 -18.14 -4.83 -10.61
CA GLY A 302 -19.52 -4.74 -10.20
C GLY A 302 -20.35 -5.44 -11.27
N GLY A 303 -21.08 -6.49 -10.86
CA GLY A 303 -22.06 -7.15 -11.72
C GLY A 303 -22.94 -6.12 -12.43
N SER A 304 -23.22 -6.39 -13.71
CA SER A 304 -23.90 -5.47 -14.61
C SER A 304 -25.11 -4.80 -13.96
N SER A 305 -25.02 -3.51 -13.67
CA SER A 305 -26.21 -2.68 -13.52
C SER A 305 -26.47 -2.08 -14.90
N SER A 306 -27.47 -2.64 -15.58
CA SER A 306 -28.01 -2.04 -16.80
C SER A 306 -28.40 -0.58 -16.54
N PRO A 307 -28.11 0.37 -17.46
CA PRO A 307 -28.47 1.75 -17.26
C PRO A 307 -30.00 1.88 -17.28
N LYS A 308 -30.60 2.27 -16.14
CA LYS A 308 -32.01 2.68 -16.10
C LYS A 308 -32.16 3.92 -16.99
N ARG A 309 -32.73 3.72 -18.18
CA ARG A 309 -33.22 4.78 -19.07
C ARG A 309 -34.13 5.71 -18.26
N ALA A 310 -33.69 6.94 -18.01
CA ALA A 310 -34.54 8.00 -17.51
C ALA A 310 -35.57 8.33 -18.60
N ARG A 311 -36.80 7.80 -18.47
CA ARG A 311 -37.95 8.27 -19.24
C ARG A 311 -38.30 9.66 -18.76
N ARG A 312 -37.87 10.67 -19.52
CA ARG A 312 -38.31 12.05 -19.40
C ARG A 312 -39.75 12.13 -19.90
N THR A 313 -40.70 12.13 -18.97
CA THR A 313 -42.12 12.41 -19.23
C THR A 313 -42.28 13.89 -19.60
N LEU A 314 -42.35 14.18 -20.91
CA LEU A 314 -42.88 15.44 -21.42
C LEU A 314 -44.41 15.43 -21.22
N ARG A 315 -44.87 16.05 -20.15
CA ARG A 315 -46.29 16.38 -19.96
C ARG A 315 -46.58 17.63 -20.80
N ARG A 316 -47.16 17.44 -21.99
CA ARG A 316 -47.84 18.51 -22.74
C ARG A 316 -48.95 19.07 -21.83
N ARG A 317 -48.88 20.35 -21.49
CA ARG A 317 -50.06 21.13 -21.07
C ARG A 317 -50.76 21.59 -22.35
N SER A 318 -51.94 21.04 -22.59
CA SER A 318 -52.99 21.67 -23.38
C SER A 318 -54.06 22.13 -22.40
N GLY A 319 -54.34 23.43 -22.42
CA GLY A 319 -55.21 24.15 -21.51
C GLY A 319 -54.81 25.61 -21.55
#